data_AF-A0A1J7HIC3-F1
#
_entry.id   AF-A0A1J7HIC3-F1
#
_cell.length_a   1.000
_cell.length_b   1.000
_cell.length_c   1.000
_cell.angle_alpha   90.00
_cell.angle_beta   90.00
_cell.angle_gamma   90.00
#
_symmetry.space_group_name_H-M   'P 1'
#
loop_
_entity.id
_entity.type
_entity.pdbx_description
1 polymer ?
#
loop_
_entity_poly.entity_id
_entity_poly.type
_entity_poly.pdbx_seq_one_letter_code
_entity_poly.pdbx_strand_id
1 'polypeptide(L)'
;MEVISKWRDGLVCAANLSGWDCSVNRTELEIVEEIAMDVLQKLNRVDVSDLDHQIKKYEQLAELQHQYFETKPSLENWRNHQATVERITQLKMERNLRLLRLTPEMLSHMGNSTTNTYNYFS
;
A
#
# COMPACT_ATOMS: atom_id res chain seq x y z
N MET A 1 6.20 -28.47 35.27
CA MET A 1 7.18 -28.48 34.16
C MET A 1 6.64 -27.72 32.95
N GLU A 2 5.44 -28.03 32.45
CA GLU A 2 4.88 -27.38 31.24
C GLU A 2 4.71 -25.86 31.36
N VAL A 3 4.19 -25.36 32.50
CA VAL A 3 4.01 -23.91 32.71
C VAL A 3 5.35 -23.18 32.67
N ILE A 4 6.37 -23.69 33.36
CA ILE A 4 7.71 -23.07 33.38
C ILE A 4 8.32 -23.04 31.97
N SER A 5 8.11 -24.10 31.17
CA SER A 5 8.55 -24.12 29.76
C SER A 5 7.90 -23.01 28.95
N LYS A 6 6.56 -22.88 29.01
CA LYS A 6 5.83 -21.84 28.26
C LYS A 6 6.26 -20.42 28.63
N TRP A 7 6.53 -20.16 29.91
CA TRP A 7 7.04 -18.86 30.36
C TRP A 7 8.46 -18.59 29.83
N ARG A 8 9.34 -19.60 29.88
CA ARG A 8 10.68 -19.49 29.31
C ARG A 8 10.63 -19.22 27.81
N ASP A 9 9.80 -19.96 27.08
CA ASP A 9 9.64 -19.79 25.63
C ASP A 9 9.10 -18.39 25.30
N GLY A 10 8.12 -17.89 26.05
CA GLY A 10 7.58 -16.54 25.89
C GLY A 10 8.61 -15.44 26.16
N LEU A 11 9.43 -15.58 27.21
CA LEU A 11 10.50 -14.63 27.52
C LEU A 11 11.58 -14.61 26.44
N VAL A 12 11.98 -15.78 25.92
CA VAL A 12 12.95 -15.87 24.82
C VAL A 12 12.38 -15.22 23.56
N CYS A 13 11.13 -15.49 23.22
CA CYS A 13 10.47 -14.84 22.08
C CYS A 13 10.44 -13.32 22.24
N ALA A 14 10.05 -12.80 23.41
CA ALA A 14 9.98 -11.36 23.65
C ALA A 14 11.36 -10.68 23.61
N ALA A 15 12.40 -11.31 24.20
CA ALA A 15 13.75 -10.77 24.23
C ALA A 15 14.44 -10.73 22.85
N ASN A 16 13.99 -11.56 21.91
CA ASN A 16 14.49 -11.59 20.54
C ASN A 16 13.82 -10.55 19.62
N LEU A 17 12.83 -9.79 20.10
CA LEU A 17 12.26 -8.67 19.36
C LEU A 17 13.16 -7.43 19.50
N SER A 18 13.22 -6.60 18.45
CA SER A 18 13.84 -5.28 18.55
C SER A 18 13.10 -4.44 19.58
N GLY A 19 13.83 -3.83 20.51
CA GLY A 19 13.28 -3.02 21.59
C GLY A 19 14.30 -1.99 22.08
N TRP A 20 14.00 -1.40 23.24
CA TRP A 20 14.82 -0.36 23.85
C TRP A 20 15.42 -0.89 25.15
N ASP A 21 16.73 -0.75 25.30
CA ASP A 21 17.45 -1.03 26.54
C ASP A 21 17.52 0.23 27.41
N CYS A 22 17.19 0.10 28.70
CA CYS A 22 17.36 1.20 29.66
C CYS A 22 18.83 1.30 30.10
N SER A 23 19.69 1.77 29.20
CA SER A 23 21.11 1.97 29.49
C SER A 23 21.32 3.17 30.43
N VAL A 24 22.31 3.08 31.31
CA VAL A 24 22.63 4.09 32.34
C VAL A 24 22.99 5.47 31.75
N ASN A 25 23.27 5.52 30.46
CA ASN A 25 23.70 6.71 29.74
C ASN A 25 22.53 7.53 29.18
N ARG A 26 21.28 7.05 29.33
CA ARG A 26 20.05 7.72 28.87
C ARG A 26 19.17 8.08 30.05
N THR A 27 18.51 9.23 29.95
CA THR A 27 17.45 9.61 30.88
C THR A 27 16.15 8.86 30.56
N GLU A 28 15.30 8.69 31.57
CA GLU A 28 13.97 8.09 31.38
C GLU A 28 13.14 8.87 30.35
N LEU A 29 13.26 10.21 30.34
CA LEU A 29 12.57 11.08 29.41
C LEU A 29 12.92 10.75 27.94
N GLU A 30 14.22 10.63 27.63
CA GLU A 30 14.69 10.31 26.27
C GLU A 30 14.16 8.95 25.79
N ILE A 31 14.15 7.94 26.67
CA ILE A 31 13.63 6.61 26.34
C ILE A 31 12.12 6.66 26.07
N VAL A 32 11.37 7.37 26.91
CA VAL A 32 9.91 7.51 26.75
C VAL A 32 9.57 8.26 25.47
N GLU A 33 10.29 9.33 25.15
CA GLU A 33 10.09 10.10 23.91
C GLU A 33 10.38 9.25 22.67
N GLU A 34 11.48 8.50 22.67
CA GLU A 34 11.86 7.61 21.56
C GLU A 34 10.78 6.53 21.33
N ILE A 35 10.32 5.87 22.39
CA ILE A 35 9.25 4.85 22.31
C ILE A 35 7.96 5.48 21.79
N ALA A 36 7.54 6.62 22.34
CA ALA A 36 6.30 7.27 21.95
C ALA A 36 6.33 7.68 20.47
N MET A 37 7.45 8.24 20.00
CA MET A 37 7.62 8.66 18.62
C MET A 37 7.62 7.46 17.66
N ASP A 38 8.35 6.39 17.96
CA ASP A 38 8.40 5.20 17.14
C ASP A 38 7.04 4.47 17.09
N VAL A 39 6.35 4.33 18.23
CA VAL A 39 4.98 3.78 18.26
C VAL A 39 4.03 4.64 17.46
N LEU A 40 4.09 5.97 17.60
CA LEU A 40 3.26 6.89 16.82
C LEU A 40 3.52 6.73 15.32
N GLN A 41 4.79 6.63 14.90
CA GLN A 41 5.16 6.39 13.49
C GLN A 41 4.64 5.04 12.99
N LYS A 42 4.78 3.98 13.79
CA LYS A 42 4.28 2.63 13.46
C LYS A 42 2.76 2.57 13.39
N LEU A 43 2.05 3.36 14.21
CA LEU A 43 0.59 3.46 14.20
C LEU A 43 0.06 4.39 13.11
N ASN A 44 0.85 5.39 12.70
CA ASN A 44 0.53 6.30 11.60
C ASN A 44 0.74 5.63 10.23
N ARG A 45 0.37 4.36 10.09
CA ARG A 45 0.33 3.68 8.79
C ARG A 45 -0.83 4.23 8.00
N VAL A 46 -0.55 4.56 6.74
CA VAL A 46 -1.60 4.91 5.80
C VAL A 46 -2.41 3.65 5.51
N ASP A 47 -3.69 3.68 5.85
CA ASP A 47 -4.61 2.61 5.46
C ASP A 47 -4.95 2.70 3.96
N VAL A 48 -4.64 1.63 3.25
CA VAL A 48 -4.95 1.42 1.82
C VAL A 48 -5.70 0.12 1.58
N SER A 49 -6.21 -0.52 2.64
CA SER A 49 -6.89 -1.81 2.54
C SER A 49 -8.16 -1.76 1.68
N ASP A 50 -8.86 -0.61 1.69
CA ASP A 50 -9.99 -0.31 0.81
C ASP A 50 -9.59 -0.35 -0.68
N LEU A 51 -8.43 0.25 -1.01
CA LEU A 51 -7.90 0.28 -2.36
C LEU A 51 -7.38 -1.09 -2.78
N ASP A 52 -6.69 -1.81 -1.91
CA ASP A 52 -6.21 -3.17 -2.16
C ASP A 52 -7.37 -4.13 -2.48
N HIS A 53 -8.47 -4.04 -1.70
CA HIS A 53 -9.66 -4.83 -1.96
C HIS A 53 -10.31 -4.49 -3.31
N GLN A 54 -10.39 -3.20 -3.66
CA GLN A 54 -10.92 -2.77 -4.96
C GLN A 54 -10.04 -3.24 -6.12
N ILE A 55 -8.72 -3.05 -6.04
CA ILE A 55 -7.77 -3.49 -7.07
C ILE A 55 -7.95 -4.98 -7.32
N LYS A 56 -7.98 -5.81 -6.26
CA LYS A 56 -8.17 -7.25 -6.39
C LYS A 56 -9.47 -7.62 -7.10
N LYS A 57 -10.58 -6.95 -6.76
CA LYS A 57 -11.88 -7.18 -7.41
C LYS A 57 -11.82 -6.84 -8.91
N TYR A 58 -11.20 -5.72 -9.27
CA TYR A 58 -11.08 -5.32 -10.67
C TYR A 58 -10.09 -6.20 -11.45
N GLU A 59 -9.01 -6.68 -10.83
CA GLU A 59 -8.09 -7.64 -11.44
C GLU A 59 -8.81 -8.95 -11.80
N GLN A 60 -9.62 -9.49 -10.87
CA GLN A 60 -10.46 -10.66 -11.14
C GLN A 60 -11.47 -10.40 -12.28
N LEU A 61 -12.09 -9.21 -12.31
CA LEU A 61 -13.00 -8.83 -13.37
C LEU A 61 -12.30 -8.74 -14.74
N ALA A 62 -11.11 -8.14 -14.79
CA ALA A 62 -10.34 -8.00 -16.01
C ALA A 62 -9.95 -9.37 -16.58
N GLU A 63 -9.57 -10.32 -15.71
CA GLU A 63 -9.26 -11.70 -16.09
C GLU A 63 -10.49 -12.41 -16.68
N LEU A 64 -11.64 -12.33 -16.01
CA LEU A 64 -12.90 -12.91 -16.51
C LEU A 64 -13.33 -12.29 -17.84
N GLN A 65 -13.19 -10.97 -18.01
CA GLN A 65 -13.50 -10.28 -19.26
C GLN A 65 -12.57 -10.70 -20.39
N HIS A 66 -11.28 -10.89 -20.10
CA HIS A 66 -10.31 -11.38 -21.07
C HIS A 66 -10.66 -12.80 -21.52
N GLN A 67 -10.90 -13.71 -20.57
CA GLN A 67 -11.33 -15.08 -20.88
C GLN A 67 -12.63 -15.11 -21.71
N TYR A 68 -13.60 -14.28 -21.35
CA TYR A 68 -14.85 -14.17 -22.10
C TYR A 68 -14.61 -13.66 -23.53
N PHE A 69 -13.74 -12.66 -23.71
CA PHE A 69 -13.37 -12.15 -25.03
C PHE A 69 -12.70 -13.22 -25.90
N GLU A 70 -11.80 -14.05 -25.34
CA GLU A 70 -11.18 -15.17 -26.05
C GLU A 70 -12.23 -16.18 -26.56
N THR A 71 -13.31 -16.40 -25.80
CA THR A 71 -14.42 -17.27 -26.25
C THR A 71 -15.33 -16.60 -27.28
N LYS A 72 -15.53 -15.29 -27.17
CA LYS A 72 -16.43 -14.51 -28.02
C LYS A 72 -15.85 -13.12 -28.29
N PRO A 73 -15.04 -13.00 -29.35
CA PRO A 73 -14.44 -11.73 -29.73
C PRO A 73 -15.52 -10.70 -30.07
N SER A 74 -15.52 -9.58 -29.35
CA SER A 74 -16.42 -8.45 -29.57
C SER A 74 -15.71 -7.15 -29.23
N LEU A 75 -15.91 -6.13 -30.06
CA LEU A 75 -15.37 -4.78 -29.82
C LEU A 75 -15.85 -4.21 -28.49
N GLU A 76 -17.09 -4.49 -28.10
CA GLU A 76 -17.66 -4.06 -26.82
C GLU A 76 -16.96 -4.73 -25.64
N ASN A 77 -16.73 -6.05 -25.72
CA ASN A 77 -16.02 -6.79 -24.68
C ASN A 77 -14.58 -6.28 -24.51
N TRP A 78 -13.89 -6.00 -25.61
CA TRP A 78 -12.54 -5.44 -25.58
C TRP A 78 -12.52 -4.03 -24.95
N ARG A 79 -13.46 -3.16 -25.32
CA ARG A 79 -13.60 -1.83 -24.69
C ARG A 79 -13.86 -1.92 -23.19
N ASN A 80 -14.73 -2.85 -22.76
CA ASN A 80 -15.03 -3.06 -21.36
C ASN A 80 -13.81 -3.59 -20.57
N HIS A 81 -13.04 -4.49 -21.17
CA HIS A 81 -11.77 -4.96 -20.60
C HIS A 81 -10.77 -3.82 -20.45
N GLN A 82 -10.59 -3.01 -21.50
CA GLN A 82 -9.67 -1.88 -21.46
C GLN A 82 -10.07 -0.85 -20.38
N ALA A 83 -11.35 -0.49 -20.29
CA ALA A 83 -11.85 0.42 -19.25
C ALA A 83 -11.59 -0.12 -17.84
N THR A 84 -11.67 -1.45 -17.65
CA THR A 84 -11.38 -2.12 -16.39
C THR A 84 -9.88 -2.02 -16.04
N VAL A 85 -8.98 -2.23 -17.02
CA VAL A 85 -7.53 -2.08 -16.86
C VAL A 85 -7.14 -0.63 -16.55
N GLU A 86 -7.75 0.34 -17.23
CA GLU A 86 -7.57 1.77 -16.94
C GLU A 86 -7.99 2.10 -15.50
N ARG A 87 -9.12 1.54 -15.03
CA ARG A 87 -9.55 1.72 -13.63
C ARG A 87 -8.58 1.11 -12.62
N ILE A 88 -8.04 -0.08 -12.88
CA ILE A 88 -6.98 -0.68 -12.03
C ILE A 88 -5.77 0.25 -11.95
N THR A 89 -5.38 0.84 -13.08
CA THR A 89 -4.22 1.74 -13.15
C THR A 89 -4.45 3.00 -12.31
N GLN A 90 -5.64 3.60 -12.38
CA GLN A 90 -6.03 4.73 -11.53
C GLN A 90 -6.00 4.37 -10.04
N LEU A 91 -6.54 3.21 -9.66
CA LEU A 91 -6.55 2.75 -8.27
C LEU A 91 -5.13 2.48 -7.74
N LYS A 92 -4.26 1.90 -8.56
CA LYS A 92 -2.83 1.71 -8.20
C LYS A 92 -2.12 3.05 -8.02
N MET A 93 -2.43 4.04 -8.85
CA MET A 93 -1.90 5.40 -8.68
C MET A 93 -2.41 6.02 -7.38
N GLU A 94 -3.73 6.01 -7.12
CA GLU A 94 -4.32 6.54 -5.88
C GLU A 94 -3.71 5.88 -4.63
N ARG A 95 -3.54 4.56 -4.66
CA ARG A 95 -2.89 3.79 -3.60
C ARG A 95 -1.48 4.29 -3.32
N ASN A 96 -0.68 4.49 -4.37
CA ASN A 96 0.68 4.97 -4.23
C ASN A 96 0.72 6.42 -3.71
N LEU A 97 -0.16 7.29 -4.20
CA LEU A 97 -0.29 8.65 -3.68
C LEU A 97 -0.60 8.66 -2.18
N ARG A 98 -1.53 7.80 -1.74
CA ARG A 98 -1.89 7.68 -0.33
C ARG A 98 -0.71 7.17 0.50
N LEU A 99 -0.03 6.11 0.07
CA LEU A 99 1.15 5.56 0.76
C LEU A 99 2.28 6.59 0.92
N LEU A 100 2.48 7.42 -0.11
CA LEU A 100 3.49 8.49 -0.11
C LEU A 100 2.99 9.79 0.57
N ARG A 101 1.72 9.85 0.99
CA ARG A 101 1.06 11.02 1.60
C ARG A 101 1.16 12.27 0.72
N LEU A 102 1.08 12.11 -0.59
CA LEU A 102 1.15 13.22 -1.53
C LEU A 102 -0.17 14.00 -1.51
N THR A 103 -0.08 15.32 -1.28
CA THR A 103 -1.25 16.21 -1.32
C THR A 103 -1.50 16.71 -2.75
N PRO A 104 -2.75 17.09 -3.09
CA PRO A 104 -3.07 17.68 -4.39
C PRO A 104 -2.19 18.90 -4.74
N GLU A 105 -1.79 19.69 -3.73
CA GLU A 105 -0.89 20.82 -3.88
C GLU A 105 0.51 20.40 -4.37
N MET A 106 1.07 19.33 -3.80
CA MET A 106 2.37 18.78 -4.24
C MET A 106 2.32 18.25 -5.68
N LEU A 107 1.15 17.78 -6.13
CA LEU A 107 0.93 17.25 -7.47
C LEU A 107 0.55 18.32 -8.49
N SER A 108 0.19 19.54 -8.06
CA SER A 108 -0.26 20.63 -8.93
C SER A 108 0.76 21.02 -10.00
N HIS A 109 2.05 20.82 -9.72
CA HIS A 109 3.14 21.10 -10.64
C HIS A 109 3.34 20.02 -11.73
N MET A 110 2.75 18.83 -11.57
CA MET A 110 2.85 17.73 -12.53
C MET A 110 1.80 17.81 -13.67
N GLY A 111 0.73 18.59 -13.49
CA GLY A 111 -0.42 18.65 -14.40
C GLY A 111 -0.18 19.30 -15.78
N ASN A 112 0.99 19.90 -16.03
CA ASN A 112 1.27 20.67 -17.25
C ASN A 112 2.14 19.93 -18.28
N SER A 113 2.57 18.69 -18.02
CA SER A 113 3.55 18.01 -18.89
C SER A 113 2.97 17.01 -19.90
N THR A 114 1.65 16.78 -19.94
CA THR A 114 1.05 15.76 -20.84
C THR A 114 0.32 16.32 -22.06
N THR A 115 0.31 17.63 -22.30
CA THR A 115 -0.18 18.20 -23.57
C THR A 115 1.00 18.42 -24.51
N ASN A 116 1.52 17.36 -25.12
CA ASN A 116 2.22 17.37 -26.42
C ASN A 116 2.86 16.00 -26.65
N THR A 117 2.11 15.02 -27.16
CA THR A 117 2.64 13.88 -27.94
C THR A 117 1.52 12.93 -28.39
N TYR A 118 0.52 13.44 -29.12
CA TYR A 118 -0.27 12.62 -30.05
C TYR A 118 -0.63 13.47 -31.27
N ASN A 119 0.39 13.87 -32.04
CA ASN A 119 0.23 14.48 -33.36
C ASN A 119 1.41 14.05 -34.25
N TYR A 120 1.52 12.76 -34.52
CA TYR A 120 2.24 12.23 -35.68
C TYR A 120 1.62 10.88 -36.01
N PHE A 121 0.66 10.88 -36.94
CA PHE A 121 0.44 9.89 -38.00
C PHE A 121 -0.79 10.37 -38.78
N SER A 122 -0.54 11.32 -39.68
CA SER A 122 -1.35 11.58 -40.88
C SER A 122 -0.70 10.86 -42.04
#